data_AF-A0A7V9FYU0-F1
#
_entry.id   AF-A0A7V9FYU0-F1
#
_cell.length_a   1.000
_cell.length_b   1.000
_cell.length_c   1.000
_cell.angle_alpha   90.00
_cell.angle_beta   90.00
_cell.angle_gamma   90.00
#
_symmetry.space_group_name_H-M   'P 1'
#
loop_
_entity.id
_entity.type
_entity.pdbx_description
1 polymer ?
#
loop_
_entity_poly.entity_id
_entity_poly.type
_entity_poly.pdbx_seq_one_letter_code
_entity_poly.pdbx_strand_id
1 'polypeptide(L)' 'MAEAGADLADGLRALLARIAEELDFNDAKGTAPYRLGMHDGLRFAEDAVVDLLRRHGHEAEAAERQIDT' A
#
# COMPACT_ATOMS: atom_id res chain seq x y z
N MET A 1 -25.68 -7.06 -13.05
CA MET A 1 -24.31 -6.86 -13.54
C MET A 1 -23.56 -6.18 -12.43
N ALA A 2 -22.48 -6.78 -11.91
CA ALA A 2 -21.62 -6.07 -10.97
C ALA A 2 -21.00 -4.88 -11.73
N GLU A 3 -21.09 -3.67 -11.19
CA GLU A 3 -20.41 -2.51 -11.75
C GLU A 3 -18.92 -2.80 -11.80
N ALA A 4 -18.32 -2.81 -12.99
CA ALA A 4 -16.89 -3.08 -13.15
C ALA A 4 -16.00 -2.12 -12.33
N GLY A 5 -16.51 -0.94 -11.95
CA GLY A 5 -15.82 0.00 -11.06
C GLY A 5 -15.77 -0.46 -9.60
N ALA A 6 -16.77 -1.19 -9.12
CA ALA A 6 -16.76 -1.76 -7.77
C ALA A 6 -15.72 -2.88 -7.64
N ASP A 7 -15.65 -3.75 -8.66
CA ASP A 7 -14.67 -4.84 -8.73
C ASP A 7 -13.22 -4.32 -8.74
N LEU A 8 -12.95 -3.24 -9.48
CA LEU A 8 -11.62 -2.60 -9.48
C LEU A 8 -11.27 -1.95 -8.15
N ALA A 9 -12.19 -1.17 -7.57
CA ALA A 9 -11.94 -0.50 -6.29
C ALA A 9 -11.69 -1.50 -5.16
N ASP A 10 -12.47 -2.59 -5.13
CA ASP A 10 -12.29 -3.66 -4.15
C ASP A 10 -10.98 -4.42 -4.36
N GLY A 11 -10.60 -4.66 -5.63
CA GLY A 11 -9.30 -5.23 -5.97
C GLY A 11 -8.13 -4.34 -5.53
N LEU A 12 -8.24 -3.02 -5.71
CA LEU A 12 -7.21 -2.06 -5.27
C LEU A 12 -7.13 -1.96 -3.75
N ARG A 13 -8.26 -2.02 -3.04
CA ARG A 13 -8.27 -2.09 -1.57
C ARG A 13 -7.62 -3.38 -1.05
N ALA A 14 -7.89 -4.51 -1.69
CA ALA A 14 -7.26 -5.78 -1.34
C ALA A 14 -5.74 -5.75 -1.61
N LEU A 15 -5.31 -5.13 -2.72
CA LEU A 15 -3.89 -4.91 -3.00
C LEU A 15 -3.25 -3.99 -1.96
N LEU A 16 -3.91 -2.88 -1.60
CA LEU A 16 -3.44 -1.96 -0.58
C LEU A 16 -3.24 -2.66 0.77
N ALA A 17 -4.20 -3.48 1.20
CA ALA A 17 -4.08 -4.27 2.42
C ALA A 17 -2.88 -5.23 2.38
N ARG A 18 -2.65 -5.90 1.25
CA ARG A 18 -1.51 -6.82 1.09
C ARG A 18 -0.16 -6.11 1.09
N ILE A 19 -0.07 -4.92 0.49
CA ILE A 19 1.13 -4.08 0.56
C ILE A 19 1.41 -3.67 2.01
N ALA A 20 0.37 -3.27 2.74
CA ALA A 20 0.51 -2.88 4.13
C ALA A 20 1.02 -4.02 5.02
N GLU A 21 0.49 -5.25 4.85
CA GLU A 21 0.97 -6.44 5.55
C GLU A 21 2.45 -6.75 5.27
N GLU A 22 2.89 -6.61 4.02
CA GLU A 22 4.28 -6.86 3.64
C GLU A 22 5.23 -5.79 4.19
N LEU A 23 4.78 -4.53 4.25
CA LEU A 23 5.52 -3.44 4.91
C LEU A 23 5.69 -3.73 6.41
N ASP A 24 4.60 -4.08 7.10
CA ASP A 24 4.65 -4.40 8.54
C ASP A 24 5.56 -5.60 8.83
N PHE A 25 5.53 -6.62 7.96
CA PHE A 25 6.45 -7.76 8.03
C PHE A 25 7.91 -7.38 7.77
N ASN A 26 8.15 -6.43 6.87
CA ASN A 26 9.48 -5.91 6.60
C ASN A 26 10.01 -5.06 7.75
N ASP A 27 9.17 -4.26 8.40
CA ASP A 27 9.52 -3.46 9.57
C ASP A 27 9.93 -4.36 10.75
N ALA A 28 9.18 -5.43 11.00
CA ALA A 28 9.45 -6.39 12.09
C ALA A 28 10.84 -7.06 12.00
N LYS A 29 11.48 -7.07 10.82
CA LYS A 29 12.75 -7.77 10.60
C LYS A 29 14.01 -6.91 10.87
N GLY A 30 13.93 -5.60 11.16
CA GLY A 30 15.11 -4.71 11.38
C GLY A 30 15.72 -3.99 10.14
N THR A 31 17.05 -3.81 10.01
CA THR A 31 17.65 -2.90 8.99
C THR A 31 18.68 -3.57 8.05
N ALA A 32 18.25 -4.56 7.24
CA ALA A 32 19.14 -5.21 6.26
C ALA A 32 19.14 -4.47 4.90
N PRO A 33 20.28 -4.30 4.19
CA PRO A 33 20.39 -3.48 2.98
C PRO A 33 19.47 -3.89 1.83
N TYR A 34 19.30 -5.20 1.61
CA TYR A 34 18.37 -5.72 0.58
C TYR A 34 16.92 -5.31 0.84
N ARG A 35 16.58 -5.02 2.09
CA ARG A 35 15.22 -4.68 2.49
C ARG A 35 14.86 -3.23 2.19
N LEU A 36 15.82 -2.31 2.23
CA LEU A 36 15.56 -0.89 1.99
C LEU A 36 14.99 -0.65 0.59
N GLY A 37 15.58 -1.24 -0.45
CA GLY A 37 15.07 -1.08 -1.82
C GLY A 37 13.67 -1.66 -2.05
N MET A 38 13.38 -2.83 -1.47
CA MET A 38 12.04 -3.44 -1.56
C MET A 38 11.02 -2.67 -0.72
N HIS A 39 11.41 -2.23 0.48
CA HIS A 39 10.57 -1.47 1.39
C HIS A 39 10.19 -0.11 0.81
N ASP A 40 11.15 0.62 0.23
CA ASP A 40 10.89 1.91 -0.43
C ASP A 40 9.98 1.73 -1.66
N GLY A 41 10.17 0.64 -2.42
CA GLY A 41 9.30 0.29 -3.54
C GLY A 41 7.86 -0.03 -3.11
N LEU A 42 7.70 -0.72 -1.98
CA LEU A 42 6.38 -1.03 -1.42
C LEU A 42 5.70 0.22 -0.84
N ARG A 43 6.43 1.13 -0.18
CA ARG A 43 5.91 2.44 0.25
C ARG A 43 5.42 3.27 -0.93
N PHE A 44 6.22 3.36 -1.99
CA PHE A 44 5.80 4.04 -3.22
C PHE A 44 4.52 3.43 -3.81
N ALA A 45 4.41 2.10 -3.83
CA ALA A 45 3.22 1.42 -4.34
C ALA A 45 1.98 1.68 -3.47
N GLU A 46 2.12 1.70 -2.14
CA GLU A 46 1.05 2.04 -1.20
C GLU A 46 0.50 3.46 -1.48
N ASP A 47 1.40 4.45 -1.56
CA ASP A 47 1.05 5.84 -1.84
C ASP A 47 0.35 6.01 -3.19
N ALA A 48 0.85 5.35 -4.24
CA ALA A 48 0.29 5.41 -5.57
C ALA A 48 -1.12 4.81 -5.65
N VAL A 49 -1.36 3.69 -4.94
CA VAL A 49 -2.70 3.07 -4.88
C VAL A 49 -3.69 3.93 -4.10
N VAL A 50 -3.25 4.53 -2.98
CA VAL A 50 -4.08 5.46 -2.19
C VAL A 50 -4.45 6.69 -3.02
N ASP A 51 -3.50 7.31 -3.71
CA ASP A 51 -3.77 8.46 -4.59
C ASP A 51 -4.70 8.08 -5.73
N LEU A 52 -4.53 6.91 -6.35
CA LEU A 52 -5.42 6.42 -7.40
C LEU A 52 -6.86 6.25 -6.92
N LEU A 53 -7.07 5.62 -5.76
CA LEU A 53 -8.38 5.43 -5.14
C LEU A 53 -9.05 6.78 -4.83
N ARG A 54 -8.30 7.72 -4.23
CA ARG A 54 -8.79 9.06 -3.89
C ARG A 54 -9.21 9.85 -5.13
N ARG A 55 -8.41 9.83 -6.20
CA ARG A 55 -8.73 10.51 -7.48
C ARG A 55 -10.02 10.00 -8.13
N HIS A 56 -10.43 8.78 -7.81
CA HIS A 56 -11.67 8.16 -8.30
C HIS A 56 -12.82 8.22 -7.28
N GLY A 57 -12.68 9.01 -6.20
CA GLY A 57 -13.75 9.24 -5.23
C GLY A 57 -13.90 8.15 -4.17
N HIS A 58 -12.89 7.30 -3.98
CA HIS A 58 -12.87 6.30 -2.92
C HIS A 58 -12.05 6.79 -1.72
N GLU A 59 -12.58 6.55 -0.52
CA GLU A 59 -11.79 6.70 0.71
C GLU A 59 -10.70 5.62 0.77
N ALA A 60 -9.47 6.07 1.00
CA ALA A 60 -8.28 5.24 1.14
C ALA A 60 -7.22 6.02 1.93
N GLU A 61 -6.46 5.31 2.76
CA GLU A 61 -5.36 5.86 3.57
C GLU A 61 -4.20 4.87 3.60
N ALA A 62 -2.98 5.39 3.55
CA ALA A 62 -1.78 4.60 3.85
C ALA A 62 -1.67 4.45 5.37
N ALA A 63 -1.07 3.37 5.86
CA ALA A 63 -0.89 3.22 7.29
C ALA A 63 0.15 4.24 7.81
N GLU A 64 -0.14 4.84 8.97
CA GLU A 64 0.83 5.71 9.65
C GLU A 64 2.01 4.88 10.13
N ARG A 65 3.19 5.07 9.53
CA ARG A 65 4.44 4.40 9.92
C ARG A 65 5.51 5.40 10.27
N GLN A 66 6.32 5.09 11.29
CA GLN A 66 7.48 5.91 11.63
C GLN A 66 8.49 5.88 10.47
N ILE A 67 9.01 7.05 10.14
CA ILE A 67 10.11 7.18 9.19
C ILE A 67 11.38 7.04 10.02
N ASP A 68 12.05 5.90 9.92
CA ASP A 68 13.41 5.75 10.45
C ASP A 68 14.28 6.81 9.77
N THR A 69 14.73 7.79 10.56
CA THR A 69 15.57 8.91 10.13
C THR A 69 17.02 8.67 10.51
#